data_AF-Q30VY1-F1
#
_entry.id   AF-Q30VY1-F1
#
_cell.length_a   1.000
_cell.length_b   1.000
_cell.length_c   1.000
_cell.angle_alpha   90.00
_cell.angle_beta   90.00
_cell.angle_gamma   90.00
#
_symmetry.space_group_name_H-M   'P 1'
#
loop_
_entity.id
_entity.type
_entity.pdbx_description
1 polymer ?
#
loop_
_entity_poly.entity_id
_entity_poly.type
_entity_poly.pdbx_seq_one_letter_code
_entity_poly.pdbx_strand_id
1 'polypeptide(L)'
;MGTIQRGREHQPETVWKSQELYCVARLSYREVAKEVGVAESTLKRWSEKYGWRKKRDRIAQAEAELRADTIMARSVMLKKLIDSKDAQTGFAVASLESLAMRQAEAERAGKALEAATRSEKRPIRTAGDAVKALREAIETKLAMLLASPEDIDFKAVADVQKALKLVTEMEAAARPAEDTTKTKGLSADLEARIREIL
;
A
#
# COMPACT_ATOMS: atom_id res chain seq x y z
N MET A 1 14.19 -15.74 31.19
CA MET A 1 15.16 -14.63 31.04
C MET A 1 16.16 -15.03 29.97
N GLY A 2 16.04 -14.48 28.75
CA GLY A 2 16.93 -14.80 27.64
C GLY A 2 18.29 -14.12 27.81
N THR A 3 19.36 -14.91 27.74
CA THR A 3 20.74 -14.46 27.88
C THR A 3 21.13 -13.56 26.70
N ILE A 4 21.56 -12.33 27.01
CA ILE A 4 22.22 -11.43 26.07
C ILE A 4 23.57 -12.06 25.72
N GLN A 5 23.69 -12.69 24.55
CA GLN A 5 24.98 -13.10 24.00
C GLN A 5 25.78 -11.85 23.62
N ARG A 6 26.56 -11.33 24.58
CA ARG A 6 27.65 -10.39 24.32
C ARG A 6 28.72 -11.12 23.50
N GLY A 7 28.97 -10.64 22.28
CA GLY A 7 30.28 -10.81 21.64
C GLY A 7 30.40 -11.82 20.50
N ARG A 8 29.33 -12.24 19.82
CA ARG A 8 29.52 -12.80 18.46
C ARG A 8 29.61 -11.67 17.45
N GLU A 9 30.73 -11.60 16.75
CA GLU A 9 30.88 -10.78 15.56
C GLU A 9 29.78 -11.20 14.57
N HIS A 10 28.98 -10.24 14.09
CA HIS A 10 27.93 -10.56 13.12
C HIS A 10 28.57 -10.96 11.80
N GLN A 11 27.93 -11.88 11.08
CA GLN A 11 28.39 -12.29 9.76
C GLN A 11 28.50 -11.08 8.82
N PRO A 12 29.52 -11.00 7.95
CA PRO A 12 29.69 -9.91 7.00
C PRO A 12 28.44 -9.63 6.15
N GLU A 13 27.71 -10.68 5.78
CA GLU A 13 26.47 -10.60 5.01
C GLU A 13 25.38 -9.82 5.75
N THR A 14 25.31 -9.94 7.08
CA THR A 14 24.38 -9.18 7.91
C THR A 14 24.68 -7.69 7.85
N VAL A 15 25.97 -7.33 7.86
CA VAL A 15 26.43 -5.94 7.74
C VAL A 15 26.11 -5.38 6.36
N TRP A 16 26.39 -6.13 5.29
CA TRP A 16 26.09 -5.71 3.92
C TRP A 16 24.60 -5.58 3.67
N LYS A 17 23.79 -6.53 4.14
CA LYS A 17 22.34 -6.45 4.00
C LYS A 17 21.77 -5.25 4.74
N SER A 18 22.24 -5.02 5.96
CA SER A 18 21.85 -3.84 6.75
C SER A 18 22.24 -2.53 6.05
N GLN A 19 23.42 -2.49 5.43
CA GLN A 19 23.87 -1.35 4.64
C GLN A 19 22.96 -1.11 3.43
N GLU A 20 22.62 -2.16 2.67
CA GLU A 20 21.72 -2.07 1.52
C GLU A 20 20.36 -1.51 1.92
N LEU A 21 19.75 -2.09 2.96
CA LEU A 21 18.45 -1.65 3.47
C LEU A 21 18.47 -0.18 3.95
N TYR A 22 19.54 0.24 4.61
CA TYR A 22 19.68 1.60 5.10
C TYR A 22 20.01 2.62 4.00
N CYS A 23 20.95 2.30 3.11
CA CYS A 23 21.49 3.23 2.12
C CYS A 23 20.62 3.31 0.87
N VAL A 24 20.17 2.15 0.36
CA VAL A 24 19.44 2.02 -0.91
C VAL A 24 17.94 2.01 -0.65
N ALA A 25 17.44 1.10 0.20
CA ALA A 25 16.01 1.05 0.52
C ALA A 25 15.53 2.17 1.47
N ARG A 26 16.43 3.08 1.86
CA ARG A 26 16.17 4.29 2.67
C ARG A 26 15.53 4.05 4.04
N LEU A 27 15.50 2.81 4.51
CA LEU A 27 14.92 2.46 5.81
C LEU A 27 15.63 3.19 6.96
N SER A 28 14.89 3.46 8.04
CA SER A 28 15.45 3.91 9.31
C SER A 28 16.20 2.79 10.02
N TYR A 29 17.10 3.12 10.96
CA TYR A 29 17.79 2.09 11.75
C TYR A 29 16.82 1.17 12.47
N ARG A 30 15.68 1.69 12.94
CA ARG A 30 14.63 0.91 13.60
C ARG A 30 14.01 -0.14 12.66
N GLU A 31 13.72 0.25 11.42
CA GLU A 31 13.16 -0.66 10.41
C GLU A 31 14.20 -1.71 9.99
N VAL A 32 15.45 -1.31 9.78
CA VAL A 32 16.54 -2.25 9.48
C VAL A 32 16.77 -3.22 10.65
N ALA A 33 16.72 -2.72 11.89
CA ALA A 33 16.85 -3.55 13.08
C ALA A 33 15.75 -4.61 13.16
N LYS A 34 14.51 -4.22 12.85
CA LYS A 34 13.36 -5.14 12.79
C LYS A 34 13.53 -6.18 11.68
N GLU A 35 14.00 -5.76 10.51
CA GLU A 35 14.14 -6.63 9.33
C GLU A 35 15.26 -7.66 9.50
N VAL A 36 16.40 -7.25 10.07
CA VAL A 36 17.61 -8.07 10.14
C VAL A 36 17.79 -8.73 11.53
N GLY A 37 17.01 -8.34 12.53
CA GLY A 37 17.09 -8.89 13.89
C GLY A 37 18.31 -8.42 14.67
N VAL A 38 18.84 -7.23 14.37
CA VAL A 38 20.03 -6.65 15.00
C VAL A 38 19.65 -5.39 15.79
N ALA A 39 20.29 -5.15 16.94
CA ALA A 39 20.03 -3.96 17.74
C ALA A 39 20.39 -2.65 16.98
N GLU A 40 19.58 -1.60 17.14
CA GLU A 40 19.82 -0.30 16.49
C GLU A 40 21.19 0.31 16.83
N SER A 41 21.66 0.11 18.06
CA SER A 41 22.98 0.57 18.51
C SER A 41 24.12 -0.09 17.72
N THR A 42 23.99 -1.37 17.37
CA THR A 42 24.93 -2.08 16.50
C THR A 42 24.93 -1.48 15.09
N LEU A 43 23.75 -1.19 14.54
CA LEU A 43 23.63 -0.57 13.21
C LEU A 43 24.24 0.84 13.17
N LYS A 44 24.04 1.66 14.22
CA LYS A 44 24.66 2.99 14.35
C LYS A 44 26.18 2.88 14.35
N ARG A 45 26.75 1.95 15.13
CA ARG A 45 28.19 1.67 15.15
C ARG A 45 28.74 1.24 13.79
N TRP A 46 28.02 0.38 13.05
CA TRP A 46 28.42 0.00 11.69
C TRP A 46 28.33 1.16 10.72
N SER A 47 27.28 1.98 10.82
CA SER A 47 27.15 3.18 10.00
C SER A 47 28.32 4.13 10.20
N GLU A 48 28.76 4.33 11.44
CA GLU A 48 29.92 5.16 11.75
C GLU A 48 31.20 4.52 11.20
N LYS A 49 31.44 3.24 11.50
CA LYS A 49 32.64 2.49 11.07
C LYS A 49 32.80 2.46 9.55
N TYR A 50 31.72 2.26 8.81
CA TYR A 50 31.73 2.07 7.35
C TYR A 50 31.19 3.26 6.57
N GLY A 51 30.93 4.40 7.23
CA GLY A 51 30.49 5.65 6.60
C GLY A 51 29.16 5.55 5.84
N TRP A 52 28.17 4.83 6.37
CA TRP A 52 26.90 4.59 5.67
C TRP A 52 26.11 5.85 5.38
N ARG A 53 26.12 6.83 6.29
CA ARG A 53 25.45 8.13 6.06
C ARG A 53 25.99 8.84 4.81
N LYS A 54 27.31 9.00 4.72
CA LYS A 54 27.97 9.58 3.54
C LYS A 54 27.71 8.76 2.27
N LYS A 55 27.58 7.43 2.39
CA LYS A 55 27.21 6.56 1.26
C LYS A 55 25.77 6.82 0.81
N ARG A 56 24.82 6.88 1.75
CA ARG A 56 23.40 7.18 1.52
C ARG A 56 23.21 8.56 0.88
N ASP A 57 23.98 9.56 1.29
CA ASP A 57 23.93 10.90 0.72
C ASP A 57 24.48 10.92 -0.72
N ARG A 58 25.62 10.26 -0.96
CA ARG A 58 26.16 10.10 -2.34
C ARG A 58 25.20 9.39 -3.27
N ILE A 59 24.52 8.34 -2.79
CA ILE A 59 23.47 7.66 -3.57
C ILE A 59 22.33 8.62 -3.88
N ALA A 60 21.88 9.43 -2.91
CA ALA A 60 20.81 10.42 -3.15
C ALA A 60 21.20 11.45 -4.21
N GLN A 61 22.44 11.93 -4.15
CA GLN A 61 22.97 12.86 -5.14
C GLN A 61 23.02 12.23 -6.53
N ALA A 62 23.61 11.03 -6.65
CA ALA A 62 23.72 10.32 -7.91
C ALA A 62 22.33 10.00 -8.51
N GLU A 63 21.35 9.61 -7.68
CA GLU A 63 19.97 9.40 -8.12
C GLU A 63 19.32 10.70 -8.63
N ALA A 64 19.62 11.84 -8.00
CA ALA A 64 19.08 13.13 -8.45
C ALA A 64 19.71 13.58 -9.78
N GLU A 65 21.02 13.44 -9.91
CA GLU A 65 21.76 13.70 -11.16
C GLU A 65 21.24 12.81 -12.28
N LEU A 66 21.09 11.50 -12.03
CA LEU A 66 20.57 10.55 -13.02
C LEU A 66 19.15 10.90 -13.49
N ARG A 67 18.28 11.39 -12.59
CA ARG A 67 16.95 11.87 -12.97
C ARG A 67 17.04 13.09 -13.90
N ALA A 68 17.90 14.05 -13.60
CA ALA A 68 18.11 15.23 -14.44
C ALA A 68 18.68 14.86 -15.81
N ASP A 69 19.70 14.00 -15.84
CA ASP A 69 20.35 13.53 -17.07
C ASP A 69 19.37 12.75 -17.96
N THR A 70 18.49 11.95 -17.35
CA THR A 70 17.44 11.21 -18.08
C THR A 70 16.48 12.17 -18.80
N ILE A 71 16.06 13.25 -18.12
CA ILE A 71 15.20 14.28 -18.73
C ILE A 71 15.94 14.97 -19.89
N MET A 72 17.21 15.31 -19.69
CA MET A 72 18.03 15.95 -20.71
C MET A 72 18.23 15.04 -21.93
N ALA A 73 18.58 13.78 -21.71
CA ALA A 73 18.76 12.78 -22.76
C ALA A 73 17.48 12.61 -23.60
N ARG A 74 16.32 12.53 -22.95
CA ARG A 74 15.01 12.47 -23.63
C ARG A 74 14.77 13.72 -24.48
N SER A 75 15.03 14.91 -23.94
CA SER A 75 14.89 16.17 -24.69
C SER A 75 15.76 16.20 -25.94
N VAL A 76 17.03 15.79 -25.83
CA VAL A 76 17.97 15.74 -26.94
C VAL A 76 17.52 14.73 -28.00
N MET A 77 17.09 13.53 -27.60
CA MET A 77 16.60 12.51 -28.54
C MET A 77 15.32 12.92 -29.26
N LEU A 78 14.39 13.59 -28.57
CA LEU A 78 13.18 14.14 -29.17
C LEU A 78 13.50 15.20 -30.23
N LYS A 79 14.41 16.14 -29.92
CA LYS A 79 14.87 17.15 -30.90
C LYS A 79 15.52 16.48 -32.10
N LYS A 80 16.40 15.52 -31.87
CA LYS A 80 17.04 14.74 -32.95
C LYS A 80 16.01 14.06 -33.83
N LEU A 81 14.97 13.45 -33.26
CA LEU A 81 13.89 12.81 -34.01
C LEU A 81 13.13 13.81 -34.89
N ILE A 82 12.84 15.01 -34.37
CA ILE A 82 12.15 16.06 -35.13
C ILE A 82 12.98 16.46 -36.36
N ASP A 83 14.30 16.58 -36.19
CA ASP A 83 15.22 17.00 -37.23
C ASP A 83 15.47 15.88 -38.27
N SER A 84 15.83 14.68 -37.81
CA SER A 84 16.24 13.58 -38.70
C SER A 84 15.08 12.77 -39.26
N LYS A 85 13.97 12.67 -38.50
CA LYS A 85 12.80 11.83 -38.79
C LYS A 85 13.13 10.37 -39.09
N ASP A 86 14.28 9.89 -38.64
CA ASP A 86 14.74 8.53 -38.91
C ASP A 86 14.11 7.53 -37.92
N ALA A 87 13.84 6.33 -38.43
CA ALA A 87 13.14 5.28 -37.68
C ALA A 87 13.94 4.78 -36.46
N GLN A 88 15.28 4.81 -36.50
CA GLN A 88 16.11 4.34 -35.41
C GLN A 88 16.04 5.28 -34.22
N THR A 89 16.15 6.60 -34.45
CA THR A 89 15.92 7.62 -33.41
C THR A 89 14.48 7.54 -32.91
N GLY A 90 13.50 7.28 -33.79
CA GLY A 90 12.10 7.09 -33.40
C GLY A 90 11.91 5.93 -32.43
N PHE A 91 12.55 4.79 -32.69
CA PHE A 91 12.52 3.63 -31.80
C PHE A 91 13.21 3.88 -30.46
N ALA A 92 14.35 4.58 -30.47
CA ALA A 92 15.07 4.94 -29.24
C ALA A 92 14.21 5.85 -28.34
N VAL A 93 13.55 6.86 -28.93
CA VAL A 93 12.61 7.73 -28.23
C VAL A 93 11.44 6.92 -27.65
N ALA A 94 10.79 6.07 -28.45
CA ALA A 94 9.67 5.25 -27.99
C ALA A 94 10.05 4.35 -26.80
N SER A 95 11.26 3.80 -26.82
CA SER A 95 11.80 2.96 -25.73
C SER A 95 12.04 3.77 -24.45
N LEU A 96 12.62 4.97 -24.56
CA LEU A 96 12.83 5.87 -23.42
C LEU A 96 11.50 6.36 -22.81
N GLU A 97 10.52 6.69 -23.65
CA GLU A 97 9.19 7.11 -23.20
C GLU A 97 8.43 5.95 -22.53
N SER A 98 8.52 4.73 -23.09
CA SER A 98 7.95 3.54 -22.47
C SER A 98 8.56 3.24 -21.10
N LEU A 99 9.87 3.39 -20.97
CA LEU A 99 10.57 3.24 -19.69
C LEU A 99 10.11 4.31 -18.69
N ALA A 100 9.99 5.57 -19.13
CA ALA A 100 9.54 6.66 -18.28
C ALA A 100 8.11 6.45 -17.77
N MET A 101 7.19 5.97 -18.62
CA MET A 101 5.83 5.62 -18.21
C MET A 101 5.81 4.53 -17.13
N ARG A 102 6.56 3.44 -17.33
CA ARG A 102 6.66 2.35 -16.33
C ARG A 102 7.26 2.81 -15.01
N GLN A 103 8.24 3.70 -15.05
CA GLN A 103 8.82 4.30 -13.85
C GLN A 103 7.80 5.17 -13.10
N ALA A 104 7.03 6.00 -13.81
CA ALA A 104 5.98 6.83 -13.22
C ALA A 104 4.86 5.98 -12.59
N GLU A 105 4.48 4.87 -13.24
CA GLU A 105 3.53 3.90 -12.67
C GLU A 105 4.07 3.26 -11.39
N ALA A 106 5.33 2.82 -11.39
CA ALA A 106 5.98 2.24 -10.22
C ALA A 106 6.10 3.24 -9.07
N GLU A 107 6.45 4.50 -9.36
CA GLU A 107 6.51 5.57 -8.35
C GLU A 107 5.12 5.87 -7.78
N ARG A 108 4.07 5.91 -8.62
CA ARG A 108 2.69 6.09 -8.17
C ARG A 108 2.24 4.93 -7.28
N ALA A 109 2.55 3.69 -7.67
CA ALA A 109 2.29 2.51 -6.86
C ALA A 109 3.05 2.55 -5.51
N GLY A 110 4.31 2.98 -5.53
CA GLY A 110 5.13 3.19 -4.34
C GLY A 110 4.53 4.23 -3.40
N LYS A 111 4.15 5.41 -3.91
CA LYS A 111 3.48 6.47 -3.13
C LYS A 111 2.14 6.00 -2.55
N ALA A 112 1.37 5.22 -3.31
CA ALA A 112 0.13 4.63 -2.82
C ALA A 112 0.38 3.64 -1.65
N LEU A 113 1.44 2.82 -1.75
CA LEU A 113 1.84 1.91 -0.67
C LEU A 113 2.36 2.67 0.57
N GLU A 114 3.16 3.72 0.37
CA GLU A 114 3.61 4.60 1.46
C GLU A 114 2.43 5.30 2.16
N ALA A 115 1.46 5.80 1.39
CA ALA A 115 0.24 6.38 1.95
C ALA A 115 -0.55 5.35 2.77
N ALA A 116 -0.71 4.13 2.25
CA ALA A 116 -1.40 3.04 2.94
C ALA A 116 -0.69 2.57 4.23
N THR A 117 0.64 2.67 4.27
CA THR A 117 1.43 2.34 5.47
C THR A 117 1.45 3.47 6.50
N ARG A 118 1.31 4.73 6.07
CA ARG A 118 1.24 5.91 6.94
C ARG A 118 -0.15 6.14 7.55
N SER A 119 -1.23 5.76 6.86
CA SER A 119 -2.58 5.87 7.43
C SER A 119 -2.71 4.95 8.65
N GLU A 120 -3.14 5.48 9.79
CA GLU A 120 -3.50 4.66 10.95
C GLU A 120 -4.53 3.62 10.51
N LYS A 121 -4.16 2.33 10.59
CA LYS A 121 -5.07 1.25 10.22
C LYS A 121 -6.25 1.29 11.17
N ARG A 122 -7.43 1.66 10.65
CA ARG A 122 -8.67 1.58 11.42
C ARG A 122 -8.81 0.15 11.97
N PRO A 123 -9.05 -0.03 13.29
CA PRO A 123 -9.23 -1.36 13.85
C PRO A 123 -10.55 -1.94 13.32
N ILE A 124 -10.46 -3.02 12.54
CA ILE A 124 -11.63 -3.81 12.10
C ILE A 124 -11.81 -4.93 13.12
N ARG A 125 -12.84 -4.82 13.98
CA ARG A 125 -13.07 -5.78 15.07
C ARG A 125 -14.25 -6.72 14.79
N THR A 126 -15.17 -6.29 13.95
CA THR A 126 -16.38 -7.04 13.58
C THR A 126 -16.58 -7.08 12.07
N ALA A 127 -17.43 -7.99 11.60
CA ALA A 127 -17.85 -8.02 10.19
C ALA A 127 -18.53 -6.69 9.79
N GLY A 128 -19.32 -6.09 10.69
CA GLY A 128 -19.93 -4.78 10.46
C GLY A 128 -18.92 -3.64 10.31
N ASP A 129 -17.84 -3.65 11.11
CA ASP A 129 -16.75 -2.67 10.97
C ASP A 129 -16.04 -2.80 9.62
N ALA A 130 -15.82 -4.04 9.16
CA ALA A 130 -15.17 -4.32 7.87
C ALA A 130 -16.01 -3.77 6.71
N VAL A 131 -17.32 -4.02 6.76
CA VAL A 131 -18.29 -3.55 5.76
C VAL A 131 -18.35 -2.03 5.72
N LYS A 132 -18.40 -1.37 6.88
CA LYS A 132 -18.39 0.10 6.96
C LYS A 132 -17.10 0.69 6.39
N ALA A 133 -15.95 0.11 6.73
CA ALA A 133 -14.67 0.56 6.19
C ALA A 133 -14.57 0.37 4.66
N LEU A 134 -15.10 -0.75 4.13
CA LEU A 134 -15.12 -1.02 2.71
C LEU A 134 -16.05 -0.05 1.96
N ARG A 135 -17.21 0.29 2.53
CA ARG A 135 -18.13 1.30 1.99
C ARG A 135 -17.47 2.67 1.89
N GLU A 136 -16.86 3.16 2.96
CA GLU A 136 -16.13 4.45 2.98
C GLU A 136 -15.01 4.48 1.93
N ALA A 137 -14.30 3.37 1.73
CA ALA A 137 -13.25 3.26 0.71
C ALA A 137 -13.83 3.33 -0.72
N ILE A 138 -14.97 2.69 -0.99
CA ILE A 138 -15.65 2.77 -2.29
C ILE A 138 -16.15 4.19 -2.54
N GLU A 139 -16.74 4.84 -1.54
CA GLU A 139 -17.21 6.23 -1.64
C GLU A 139 -16.05 7.19 -1.94
N THR A 140 -14.91 7.01 -1.28
CA THR A 140 -13.69 7.78 -1.56
C THR A 140 -13.21 7.57 -3.00
N LYS A 141 -13.17 6.32 -3.45
CA LYS A 141 -12.79 5.98 -4.83
C LYS A 141 -13.77 6.57 -5.85
N LEU A 142 -15.06 6.53 -5.56
CA LEU A 142 -16.10 7.12 -6.40
C LEU A 142 -15.95 8.64 -6.48
N ALA A 143 -15.71 9.32 -5.35
CA ALA A 143 -15.45 10.75 -5.32
C ALA A 143 -14.22 11.13 -6.17
N MET A 144 -13.16 10.33 -6.13
CA MET A 144 -11.98 10.53 -7.00
C MET A 144 -12.33 10.37 -8.48
N LEU A 145 -13.09 9.34 -8.86
CA LEU A 145 -13.50 9.13 -10.25
C LEU A 145 -14.39 10.28 -10.74
N LEU A 146 -15.32 10.74 -9.91
CA LEU A 146 -16.24 11.83 -10.24
C LEU A 146 -15.56 13.20 -10.29
N ALA A 147 -14.35 13.35 -9.73
CA ALA A 147 -13.58 14.59 -9.81
C ALA A 147 -12.98 14.82 -11.22
N SER A 148 -12.85 13.77 -12.03
CA SER A 148 -12.36 13.83 -13.42
C SER A 148 -13.25 12.95 -14.32
N PRO A 149 -14.50 13.39 -14.59
CA PRO A 149 -15.50 12.58 -15.26
C PRO A 149 -15.14 12.24 -16.72
N GLU A 150 -14.30 13.05 -17.37
CA GLU A 150 -13.77 12.81 -18.71
C GLU A 150 -12.90 11.54 -18.84
N ASP A 151 -12.34 11.05 -17.72
CA ASP A 151 -11.47 9.86 -17.68
C ASP A 151 -12.22 8.58 -17.29
N ILE A 152 -13.55 8.65 -17.09
CA ILE A 152 -14.35 7.48 -16.69
C ILE A 152 -14.68 6.62 -17.91
N ASP A 153 -14.21 5.36 -17.90
CA ASP A 153 -14.57 4.36 -18.90
C ASP A 153 -15.63 3.35 -18.39
N PHE A 154 -16.19 2.55 -19.31
CA PHE A 154 -17.19 1.53 -18.97
C PHE A 154 -16.66 0.47 -17.98
N LYS A 155 -15.35 0.22 -17.99
CA LYS A 155 -14.71 -0.75 -17.09
C LYS A 155 -14.73 -0.22 -15.65
N ALA A 156 -14.36 1.03 -15.44
CA ALA A 156 -14.39 1.70 -14.15
C ALA A 156 -15.81 1.69 -13.56
N VAL A 157 -16.82 1.99 -14.38
CA VAL A 157 -18.24 1.94 -13.96
C VAL A 157 -18.64 0.51 -13.56
N ALA A 158 -18.29 -0.49 -14.36
CA ALA A 158 -18.60 -1.89 -14.07
C ALA A 158 -17.91 -2.39 -12.79
N ASP A 159 -16.67 -1.98 -12.54
CA ASP A 159 -15.91 -2.38 -11.35
C ASP A 159 -16.46 -1.71 -10.07
N VAL A 160 -16.90 -0.43 -10.15
CA VAL A 160 -17.61 0.23 -9.04
C VAL A 160 -18.95 -0.46 -8.76
N GLN A 161 -19.72 -0.80 -9.79
CA GLN A 161 -21.00 -1.50 -9.63
C GLN A 161 -20.81 -2.85 -8.92
N LYS A 162 -19.80 -3.63 -9.30
CA LYS A 162 -19.47 -4.91 -8.63
C LYS A 162 -19.08 -4.70 -7.17
N ALA A 163 -18.27 -3.69 -6.89
CA ALA A 163 -17.85 -3.37 -5.52
C ALA A 163 -19.04 -2.99 -4.63
N LEU A 164 -19.97 -2.18 -5.14
CA LEU A 164 -21.20 -1.81 -4.42
C LEU A 164 -22.09 -3.02 -4.14
N LYS A 165 -22.27 -3.91 -5.13
CA LYS A 165 -23.03 -5.16 -4.95
C LYS A 165 -22.44 -6.03 -3.85
N LEU A 166 -21.12 -6.22 -3.85
CA LEU A 166 -20.41 -6.99 -2.84
C LEU A 166 -20.62 -6.40 -1.43
N VAL A 167 -20.57 -5.07 -1.28
CA VAL A 167 -20.84 -4.42 0.01
C VAL A 167 -22.27 -4.67 0.48
N THR A 168 -23.28 -4.55 -0.39
CA THR A 168 -24.67 -4.86 -0.02
C THR A 168 -24.86 -6.32 0.40
N GLU A 169 -24.20 -7.28 -0.27
CA GLU A 169 -24.24 -8.69 0.11
C GLU A 169 -23.58 -8.92 1.48
N MET A 170 -22.44 -8.28 1.73
CA MET A 170 -21.76 -8.34 3.02
C MET A 170 -22.56 -7.66 4.14
N GLU A 171 -23.27 -6.56 3.86
CA GLU A 171 -24.19 -5.89 4.79
C GLU A 171 -25.34 -6.83 5.20
N ALA A 172 -25.93 -7.52 4.22
CA ALA A 172 -26.98 -8.50 4.47
C ALA A 172 -26.49 -9.69 5.31
N ALA A 173 -25.27 -10.17 5.05
CA ALA A 173 -24.65 -11.27 5.81
C ALA A 173 -24.17 -10.85 7.21
N ALA A 174 -23.82 -9.58 7.41
CA ALA A 174 -23.36 -9.04 8.68
C ALA A 174 -24.51 -8.60 9.62
N ARG A 175 -25.76 -8.57 9.14
CA ARG A 175 -26.91 -8.37 10.03
C ARG A 175 -26.97 -9.54 11.03
N PRO A 176 -27.04 -9.29 12.34
CA PRO A 176 -27.40 -10.34 13.27
C PRO A 176 -28.75 -10.91 12.82
N ALA A 177 -28.89 -12.24 12.83
CA ALA A 177 -30.18 -12.86 12.63
C ALA A 177 -31.17 -12.15 13.55
N GLU A 178 -32.24 -11.58 12.99
CA GLU A 178 -33.36 -11.13 13.81
C GLU A 178 -33.69 -12.29 14.72
N ASP A 179 -33.63 -12.02 16.01
CA ASP A 179 -33.95 -12.99 17.04
C ASP A 179 -35.41 -13.36 16.83
N THR A 180 -35.64 -14.42 16.05
CA THR A 180 -36.92 -15.13 16.07
C THR A 180 -36.97 -15.92 17.37
N THR A 181 -36.78 -15.23 18.50
CA THR A 181 -37.41 -15.61 19.75
C THR A 181 -38.90 -15.44 19.51
N LYS A 182 -39.47 -16.44 18.82
CA LYS A 182 -40.88 -16.79 18.93
C LYS A 182 -41.20 -16.67 20.41
N THR A 183 -42.05 -15.72 20.73
CA THR A 183 -42.77 -15.64 21.99
C THR A 183 -43.47 -16.98 22.18
N LYS A 184 -42.78 -17.95 22.78
CA LYS A 184 -43.37 -19.11 23.45
C LYS A 184 -43.85 -18.66 24.84
N GLY A 185 -44.58 -17.55 24.87
CA GLY A 185 -45.47 -17.21 25.96
C GLY A 185 -46.84 -17.69 25.52
N LEU A 186 -47.35 -18.71 26.23
CA LEU A 186 -48.70 -19.26 26.21
C LEU A 186 -49.62 -18.80 25.07
N SER A 187 -50.06 -19.72 24.21
CA SER A 187 -51.18 -19.42 23.32
C SER A 187 -52.36 -18.91 24.15
N ALA A 188 -53.04 -17.87 23.66
CA ALA A 188 -54.27 -17.32 24.27
C ALA A 188 -55.34 -18.41 24.54
N ASP A 189 -55.21 -19.55 23.84
CA ASP A 189 -55.99 -20.77 24.02
C ASP A 189 -55.79 -21.44 25.41
N LEU A 190 -54.57 -21.43 25.96
CA LEU A 190 -54.30 -21.98 27.31
C LEU A 190 -54.82 -21.04 28.41
N GLU A 191 -54.77 -19.73 28.17
CA GLU A 191 -55.23 -18.71 29.10
C GLU A 191 -56.77 -18.73 29.27
N ALA A 192 -57.50 -19.00 28.18
CA ALA A 192 -58.94 -19.22 28.21
C ALA A 192 -59.31 -20.49 29.01
N ARG A 193 -58.55 -21.58 28.84
CA ARG A 193 -58.83 -22.85 29.53
C ARG A 193 -58.53 -22.83 31.02
N ILE A 194 -57.59 -22.00 31.48
CA ILE A 194 -57.29 -21.84 32.92
C ILE A 194 -58.38 -21.02 33.63
N ARG A 195 -59.00 -20.04 32.95
CA ARG A 195 -60.12 -19.26 33.51
C ARG A 195 -61.43 -20.03 33.64
N GLU A 196 -61.56 -21.16 32.96
CA GLU A 196 -62.75 -22.01 33.02
C GLU A 196 -62.69 -23.05 34.17
N ILE A 197 -61.52 -23.20 34.80
CA ILE A 197 -61.24 -24.21 35.84
C ILE A 197 -61.08 -23.60 37.26
N LEU A 198 -60.97 -22.27 37.37
CA LEU A 198 -60.98 -21.51 38.63
C LEU A 198 -62.35 -20.89 38.89
#